data_AF-A0A7X9BW39-F1
#
_entry.id   AF-A0A7X9BW39-F1
#
_cell.length_a   1.000
_cell.length_b   1.000
_cell.length_c   1.000
_cell.angle_alpha   90.00
_cell.angle_beta   90.00
_cell.angle_gamma   90.00
#
_symmetry.space_group_name_H-M   'P 1'
#
loop_
_entity.id
_entity.type
_entity.pdbx_description
1 polymer ?
#
loop_
_entity_poly.entity_id
_entity_poly.type
_entity_poly.pdbx_seq_one_letter_code
_entity_poly.pdbx_strand_id
1 'polypeptide(L)'
;ELGEIVNELITEYFPEIVDVKFTADMEERLDEIEEGKQDWVKVIDDFFKPFNEKVEIAEAEMEEVEIKDEPAGFDCEKCGNPMVIKIGRYGKFYACSNFPDCRNTKAILKKIGVTCPTCKKGEVVERKTKKNRIFYGCDLYPECEFTSWDKPIGRDCPKCDHYLIEKRTRSKVQVKCSNCDYTEDEQ
;
A
#
# COMPACT_ATOMS: atom_id res chain seq x y z
N GLU A 1 -3.63 6.36 -0.65
CA GLU A 1 -2.35 7.07 -0.45
C GLU A 1 -1.62 7.30 -1.77
N LEU A 2 -0.68 6.46 -2.23
CA LEU A 2 0.09 6.81 -3.46
C LEU A 2 -0.78 6.92 -4.73
N GLY A 3 -1.76 6.03 -4.91
CA GLY A 3 -2.69 6.12 -6.03
C GLY A 3 -3.59 7.36 -5.99
N GLU A 4 -3.90 7.89 -4.81
CA GLU A 4 -4.69 9.12 -4.66
C GLU A 4 -3.84 10.34 -5.01
N ILE A 5 -2.60 10.39 -4.51
CA ILE A 5 -1.64 11.47 -4.82
C ILE A 5 -1.36 11.53 -6.33
N VAL A 6 -1.10 10.38 -6.95
CA VAL A 6 -0.89 10.31 -8.41
C VAL A 6 -2.14 10.75 -9.16
N ASN A 7 -3.33 10.31 -8.72
CA ASN A 7 -4.57 10.70 -9.38
C ASN A 7 -4.85 12.20 -9.25
N GLU A 8 -4.57 12.81 -8.10
CA GLU A 8 -4.69 14.26 -7.89
C GLU A 8 -3.76 15.02 -8.84
N LEU A 9 -2.49 14.63 -8.93
CA LEU A 9 -1.51 15.25 -9.83
C LEU A 9 -1.93 15.12 -11.30
N ILE A 10 -2.33 13.92 -11.76
CA ILE A 10 -2.75 13.73 -13.15
C ILE A 10 -4.04 14.52 -13.44
N THR A 11 -4.96 14.61 -12.49
CA THR A 11 -6.20 15.39 -12.66
C THR A 11 -5.92 16.90 -12.75
N GLU A 12 -4.92 17.39 -12.03
CA GLU A 12 -4.52 18.80 -12.03
C GLU A 12 -3.84 19.21 -13.35
N TYR A 13 -2.86 18.43 -13.81
CA TYR A 13 -2.07 18.77 -15.00
C TYR A 13 -2.70 18.24 -16.32
N PHE A 14 -3.49 17.17 -16.28
CA PHE A 14 -4.05 16.50 -17.46
C PHE A 14 -5.55 16.19 -17.35
N PRO A 15 -6.42 17.18 -17.05
CA PRO A 15 -7.85 16.96 -16.85
C PRO A 15 -8.57 16.39 -18.10
N GLU A 16 -8.12 16.77 -19.29
CA GLU A 16 -8.71 16.33 -20.55
C GLU A 16 -8.51 14.84 -20.82
N ILE A 17 -7.45 14.21 -20.30
CA ILE A 17 -7.11 12.81 -20.59
C ILE A 17 -7.76 11.86 -19.60
N VAL A 18 -7.96 12.33 -18.36
CA VAL A 18 -8.64 11.58 -17.28
C VAL A 18 -10.16 11.65 -17.44
N ASP A 19 -10.68 12.51 -18.31
CA ASP A 19 -12.10 12.63 -18.56
C ASP A 19 -12.66 11.39 -19.29
N VAL A 20 -13.80 10.92 -18.81
CA VAL A 20 -14.48 9.73 -19.36
C VAL A 20 -14.89 9.95 -20.82
N LYS A 21 -15.21 11.19 -21.21
CA LYS A 21 -15.58 11.52 -22.60
C LYS A 21 -14.38 11.42 -23.52
N PHE A 22 -13.20 11.86 -23.09
CA PHE A 22 -11.98 11.70 -23.89
C PHE A 22 -11.68 10.23 -24.18
N THR A 23 -11.86 9.36 -23.17
CA THR A 23 -11.69 7.91 -23.37
C THR A 23 -12.71 7.38 -24.39
N ALA A 24 -13.97 7.82 -24.31
CA ALA A 24 -15.00 7.42 -25.28
C ALA A 24 -14.71 7.93 -26.71
N ASP A 25 -14.32 9.19 -26.84
CA ASP A 25 -14.01 9.83 -28.13
C ASP A 25 -12.77 9.19 -28.79
N MET A 26 -11.77 8.77 -27.99
CA MET A 26 -10.59 8.08 -28.51
C MET A 26 -10.94 6.69 -29.07
N GLU A 27 -11.75 5.91 -28.36
CA GLU A 27 -12.20 4.60 -28.85
C GLU A 27 -13.00 4.74 -30.15
N GLU A 28 -13.88 5.74 -30.27
CA GLU A 28 -14.61 6.01 -31.52
C GLU A 28 -13.66 6.35 -32.68
N ARG A 29 -12.60 7.14 -32.43
CA ARG A 29 -11.58 7.45 -33.45
C ARG A 29 -10.76 6.21 -33.86
N LEU A 30 -10.51 5.29 -32.92
CA LEU A 30 -9.84 4.02 -33.21
C LEU A 30 -10.71 3.10 -34.07
N ASP A 31 -12.02 3.05 -33.80
CA ASP A 31 -12.98 2.32 -34.64
C ASP A 31 -13.04 2.90 -36.06
N GLU A 32 -13.03 4.23 -36.21
CA GLU A 32 -13.01 4.89 -37.52
C GLU A 32 -11.71 4.61 -38.31
N ILE A 33 -10.59 4.38 -37.63
CA ILE A 33 -9.34 3.93 -38.26
C ILE A 33 -9.49 2.49 -38.77
N GLU A 34 -10.09 1.59 -37.98
CA GLU A 34 -10.34 0.20 -38.39
C GLU A 34 -11.21 0.13 -39.64
N GLU A 35 -12.24 0.98 -39.71
CA GLU A 35 -13.12 1.10 -40.87
C GLU A 35 -12.48 1.84 -42.07
N GLY A 36 -11.25 2.35 -41.93
CA GLY A 36 -10.52 3.08 -42.97
C GLY A 36 -11.06 4.48 -43.25
N LYS A 37 -11.87 5.04 -42.34
CA LYS A 37 -12.44 6.39 -42.44
C LYS A 37 -11.47 7.48 -42.00
N GLN A 38 -10.51 7.16 -41.14
CA GLN A 38 -9.47 8.09 -40.68
C GLN A 38 -8.05 7.55 -40.91
N ASP A 39 -7.12 8.49 -41.05
CA ASP A 39 -5.69 8.20 -41.11
C ASP A 39 -5.13 8.17 -39.69
N TRP A 40 -4.67 7.00 -39.25
CA TRP A 40 -4.15 6.77 -37.91
C TRP A 40 -2.99 7.71 -37.54
N VAL A 41 -2.17 8.11 -38.51
CA VAL A 41 -1.06 9.03 -38.25
C VAL A 41 -1.60 10.37 -37.80
N LYS A 42 -2.64 10.89 -38.46
CA LYS A 42 -3.26 12.17 -38.09
C LYS A 42 -3.90 12.11 -36.71
N VAL A 43 -4.58 11.01 -36.39
CA VAL A 43 -5.22 10.83 -35.08
C VAL A 43 -4.20 10.88 -33.94
N ILE A 44 -3.06 10.20 -34.11
CA ILE A 44 -1.97 10.24 -33.14
C ILE A 44 -1.34 11.63 -33.09
N ASP A 45 -1.09 12.26 -34.23
CA ASP A 45 -0.41 13.57 -34.30
C ASP A 45 -1.27 14.69 -33.66
N ASP A 46 -2.59 14.63 -33.88
CA ASP A 46 -3.57 15.54 -33.28
C ASP A 46 -3.67 15.39 -31.76
N PHE A 47 -3.45 14.17 -31.24
CA PHE A 47 -3.41 13.92 -29.80
C PHE A 47 -2.05 14.30 -29.21
N PHE A 48 -0.96 13.88 -29.84
CA PHE A 48 0.38 13.93 -29.25
C PHE A 48 0.92 15.35 -29.17
N LYS A 49 0.67 16.21 -30.16
CA LYS A 49 1.15 17.61 -30.14
C LYS A 49 0.66 18.40 -28.92
N PRO A 50 -0.67 18.53 -28.69
CA PRO A 50 -1.17 19.25 -27.52
C PRO A 50 -0.82 18.53 -26.21
N PHE A 51 -0.72 17.19 -26.23
CA PHE A 51 -0.27 16.44 -25.06
C PHE A 51 1.17 16.77 -24.69
N ASN A 52 2.10 16.78 -25.66
CA ASN A 52 3.51 17.04 -25.42
C ASN A 52 3.74 18.46 -24.89
N GLU A 53 3.01 19.46 -25.41
CA GLU A 53 3.06 20.82 -24.86
C GLU A 53 2.66 20.86 -23.37
N LYS A 54 1.61 20.11 -23.00
CA LYS A 54 1.20 19.97 -21.59
C LYS A 54 2.21 19.21 -20.75
N VAL A 55 2.87 18.19 -21.31
CA VAL A 55 3.96 17.47 -20.64
C VAL A 55 5.13 18.40 -20.35
N GLU A 56 5.53 19.24 -21.31
CA GLU A 56 6.61 20.21 -21.11
C GLU A 56 6.28 21.25 -20.04
N ILE A 57 5.02 21.73 -20.01
CA ILE A 57 4.54 22.63 -18.95
C ILE A 57 4.54 21.91 -17.60
N ALA A 58 4.02 20.68 -17.56
CA ALA A 58 4.00 19.88 -16.34
C ALA A 58 5.42 19.59 -15.85
N GLU A 59 6.38 19.23 -16.71
CA GLU A 59 7.78 19.03 -16.32
C GLU A 59 8.46 20.31 -15.78
N ALA A 60 8.07 21.48 -16.27
CA ALA A 60 8.61 22.77 -15.82
C ALA A 60 7.96 23.30 -14.54
N GLU A 61 6.65 23.10 -14.37
CA GLU A 61 5.86 23.63 -13.24
C GLU A 61 5.74 22.64 -12.08
N MET A 62 5.83 21.34 -12.36
CA MET A 62 5.90 20.31 -11.34
C MET A 62 7.26 20.42 -10.67
N GLU A 63 7.34 21.35 -9.70
CA GLU A 63 8.34 21.30 -8.63
C GLU A 63 8.46 19.83 -8.25
N GLU A 64 9.69 19.30 -8.19
CA GLU A 64 9.93 17.96 -7.65
C GLU A 64 9.11 17.89 -6.37
N VAL A 65 8.01 17.15 -6.42
CA VAL A 65 7.23 16.85 -5.25
C VAL A 65 8.12 15.88 -4.52
N GLU A 66 9.14 16.42 -3.84
CA GLU A 66 9.83 15.75 -2.77
C GLU A 66 8.70 15.45 -1.82
N ILE A 67 8.19 14.22 -1.91
CA ILE A 67 7.40 13.60 -0.87
C ILE A 67 8.32 13.68 0.33
N LYS A 68 8.21 14.76 1.10
CA LYS A 68 9.14 15.07 2.17
C LYS A 68 9.16 13.86 3.06
N ASP A 69 10.29 13.17 3.07
CA ASP A 69 10.37 11.91 3.78
C ASP A 69 10.06 12.19 5.25
N GLU A 70 8.99 11.61 5.79
CA GLU A 70 8.61 11.87 7.17
C GLU A 70 9.73 11.38 8.10
N PRO A 71 10.23 12.20 9.04
CA PRO A 71 11.28 11.77 9.94
C PRO A 71 10.79 10.60 10.80
N ALA A 72 11.57 9.51 10.85
CA ALA A 72 11.21 8.32 11.62
C ALA A 72 11.37 8.53 13.14
N GLY A 73 12.08 9.59 13.54
CA GLY A 73 12.35 9.91 14.95
C GLY A 73 13.49 9.11 15.58
N PHE A 74 14.27 8.36 14.80
CA PHE A 74 15.45 7.63 15.26
C PHE A 74 16.56 7.58 14.20
N ASP A 75 17.80 7.34 14.64
CA ASP A 75 18.98 7.35 13.78
C ASP A 75 19.35 5.96 13.25
N CYS A 76 20.06 5.95 12.13
CA CYS A 76 20.54 4.76 11.46
C CYS A 76 21.66 4.09 12.26
N GLU A 77 21.47 2.84 12.66
CA GLU A 77 22.47 2.05 13.41
C GLU A 77 23.81 1.85 12.67
N LYS A 78 23.86 2.08 11.35
CA LYS A 78 25.09 1.89 10.55
C LYS A 78 25.92 3.16 10.36
N CYS A 79 25.29 4.33 10.35
CA CYS A 79 26.00 5.58 10.01
C CYS A 79 25.64 6.77 10.91
N GLY A 80 24.67 6.63 11.82
CA GLY A 80 24.24 7.68 12.74
C GLY A 80 23.38 8.77 12.12
N ASN A 81 23.12 8.75 10.80
CA ASN A 81 22.22 9.72 10.17
C ASN A 81 20.75 9.42 10.46
N PRO A 82 19.85 10.42 10.45
CA PRO A 82 18.43 10.24 10.69
C PRO A 82 17.81 9.21 9.74
N MET A 83 16.92 8.38 10.25
CA MET A 83 16.06 7.54 9.42
C MET A 83 14.80 8.31 9.03
N VAL A 84 14.29 8.02 7.84
CA VAL A 84 13.10 8.65 7.26
C VAL A 84 12.14 7.58 6.75
N ILE A 85 10.86 7.91 6.64
CA ILE A 85 9.81 7.01 6.16
C ILE A 85 9.65 7.21 4.65
N LYS A 86 9.91 6.16 3.88
CA LYS A 86 9.72 6.11 2.43
C LYS A 86 8.58 5.18 2.05
N ILE A 87 7.93 5.48 0.93
CA ILE A 87 6.90 4.62 0.34
C ILE A 87 7.54 3.77 -0.74
N GLY A 88 7.46 2.45 -0.60
CA GLY A 88 7.91 1.48 -1.61
C GLY A 88 6.77 0.61 -2.11
N ARG A 89 7.08 -0.32 -3.02
CA ARG A 89 6.12 -1.29 -3.59
C ARG A 89 5.31 -2.05 -2.54
N TYR A 90 5.88 -2.30 -1.37
CA TYR A 90 5.27 -3.09 -0.29
C TYR A 90 4.66 -2.23 0.84
N GLY A 91 4.60 -0.90 0.66
CA GLY A 91 4.13 0.05 1.66
C GLY A 91 5.25 0.91 2.25
N LYS A 92 4.94 1.57 3.37
CA LYS A 92 5.87 2.44 4.08
C LYS A 92 6.99 1.62 4.73
N PHE A 93 8.23 2.09 4.65
CA PHE A 93 9.41 1.50 5.28
C PHE A 93 10.36 2.59 5.77
N TYR A 94 11.19 2.29 6.76
CA TYR A 94 12.24 3.20 7.20
C TYR A 94 13.46 3.05 6.29
N ALA A 95 14.01 4.17 5.82
CA ALA A 95 15.23 4.25 5.04
C ALA A 95 16.21 5.23 5.69
N CYS A 96 17.51 5.00 5.53
CA CYS A 96 18.51 5.98 5.92
C CYS A 96 18.40 7.24 5.03
N SER A 97 18.40 8.43 5.64
CA SER A 97 18.43 9.72 4.90
C SER A 97 19.66 9.84 4.00
N ASN A 98 20.81 9.31 4.44
CA ASN A 98 22.08 9.33 3.69
C ASN A 98 22.16 8.33 2.52
N PHE A 99 21.04 8.02 1.85
CA PHE A 99 21.05 7.25 0.62
C PHE A 99 21.55 8.14 -0.54
N PRO A 100 22.42 7.68 -1.46
CA PRO A 100 22.78 6.29 -1.77
C PRO A 100 23.95 5.69 -0.96
N ASP A 101 24.66 6.50 -0.17
CA ASP A 101 25.87 6.08 0.56
C ASP A 101 25.56 5.05 1.66
N CYS A 102 24.40 5.17 2.30
CA CYS A 102 23.88 4.20 3.27
C CYS A 102 22.56 3.58 2.78
N ARG A 103 22.61 2.31 2.38
CA ARG A 103 21.45 1.53 1.91
C ARG A 103 20.70 0.80 3.04
N ASN A 104 20.80 1.29 4.28
CA ASN A 104 20.12 0.66 5.40
C ASN A 104 18.61 0.93 5.33
N THR A 105 17.81 -0.13 5.38
CA THR A 105 16.35 -0.05 5.40
C THR A 105 15.79 -0.99 6.47
N LYS A 106 14.65 -0.60 7.07
CA LYS A 106 13.92 -1.40 8.04
C LYS A 106 12.44 -1.38 7.69
N ALA A 107 11.76 -2.52 7.82
CA ALA A 107 10.32 -2.59 7.60
C ALA A 107 9.56 -1.89 8.74
N ILE A 108 8.52 -1.13 8.42
CA ILE A 108 7.58 -0.63 9.42
C ILE A 108 6.62 -1.77 9.76
N LEU A 109 6.75 -2.30 10.98
CA LEU A 109 5.85 -3.32 11.47
C LEU A 109 4.59 -2.67 12.02
N LYS A 110 3.44 -2.94 11.40
CA LYS A 110 2.14 -2.45 11.88
C LYS A 110 1.70 -3.35 13.04
N LYS A 111 2.00 -2.94 14.26
CA LYS A 111 1.61 -3.63 15.50
C LYS A 111 0.09 -3.52 15.68
N ILE A 112 -0.56 -4.65 15.98
CA ILE A 112 -2.01 -4.68 16.24
C ILE A 112 -2.35 -4.44 17.72
N GLY A 113 -1.33 -4.22 18.58
CA GLY A 113 -1.51 -4.03 20.02
C GLY A 113 -1.85 -5.31 20.79
N VAL A 114 -1.62 -6.48 20.18
CA VAL A 114 -1.91 -7.79 20.78
C VAL A 114 -0.61 -8.51 21.10
N THR A 115 -0.46 -8.93 22.35
CA THR A 115 0.66 -9.77 22.78
C THR A 115 0.59 -11.13 22.09
N CYS A 116 1.73 -11.63 21.63
CA CYS A 116 1.83 -12.92 20.96
C CYS A 116 1.34 -14.04 21.90
N PRO A 117 0.36 -14.86 21.48
CA PRO A 117 -0.21 -15.89 22.34
C PRO A 117 0.77 -17.04 22.61
N THR A 118 1.76 -17.24 21.73
CA THR A 118 2.76 -18.31 21.87
C THR A 118 3.89 -17.93 22.82
N CYS A 119 4.54 -16.78 22.60
CA CYS A 119 5.71 -16.40 23.40
C CYS A 119 5.39 -15.47 24.59
N LYS A 120 4.20 -14.84 24.61
CA LYS A 120 3.75 -13.86 25.64
C LYS A 120 4.70 -12.67 25.88
N LYS A 121 5.75 -12.53 25.06
CA LYS A 121 6.78 -11.49 25.16
C LYS A 121 6.75 -10.55 23.96
N GLY A 122 6.62 -11.10 22.76
CA GLY A 122 6.53 -10.34 21.52
C GLY A 122 5.12 -9.81 21.27
N GLU A 123 5.01 -8.88 20.34
CA GLU A 123 3.75 -8.34 19.83
C GLU A 123 3.43 -8.92 18.47
N VAL A 124 2.13 -9.06 18.19
CA VAL A 124 1.65 -9.50 16.88
C VAL A 124 1.68 -8.30 15.92
N VAL A 125 2.26 -8.54 14.74
CA VAL A 125 2.41 -7.55 13.67
C VAL A 125 1.73 -8.04 12.39
N GLU A 126 1.13 -7.11 11.67
CA GLU A 126 0.55 -7.36 10.35
C GLU A 126 1.66 -7.44 9.29
N ARG A 127 1.63 -8.49 8.46
CA ARG A 127 2.57 -8.72 7.36
C ARG A 127 1.80 -9.08 6.08
N LYS A 128 2.42 -8.84 4.92
CA LYS A 128 1.85 -9.17 3.61
C LYS A 128 2.72 -10.21 2.90
N THR A 129 2.07 -11.19 2.29
CA THR A 129 2.73 -12.17 1.42
C THR A 129 3.05 -11.56 0.04
N LYS A 130 3.86 -12.26 -0.77
CA LYS A 130 4.12 -11.87 -2.18
C LYS A 130 2.85 -11.75 -3.03
N LYS A 131 1.77 -12.46 -2.66
CA LYS A 131 0.45 -12.42 -3.31
C LYS A 131 -0.49 -11.36 -2.70
N ASN A 132 0.05 -10.42 -1.93
CA ASN A 132 -0.71 -9.36 -1.25
C ASN A 132 -1.75 -9.85 -0.22
N ARG A 133 -1.70 -11.12 0.20
CA ARG A 133 -2.53 -11.65 1.29
C ARG A 133 -1.92 -11.27 2.64
N ILE A 134 -2.74 -10.72 3.53
CA ILE A 134 -2.36 -10.32 4.89
C ILE A 134 -2.28 -11.56 5.79
N PHE A 135 -1.28 -11.57 6.66
CA PHE A 135 -1.14 -12.52 7.77
C PHE A 135 -0.55 -11.80 8.98
N TYR A 136 -0.75 -12.37 10.16
CA TYR A 136 -0.30 -11.85 11.43
C TYR A 136 0.81 -12.73 11.95
N GLY A 137 1.94 -12.15 12.35
CA GLY A 137 3.08 -12.89 12.87
C GLY A 137 3.68 -12.24 14.11
N CYS A 138 4.51 -12.95 14.85
CA CYS A 138 5.27 -12.35 15.96
C CYS A 138 6.35 -11.38 15.45
N ASP A 139 6.56 -10.27 16.15
CA ASP A 139 7.66 -9.34 15.89
C ASP A 139 9.04 -9.95 16.21
N LEU A 140 9.12 -10.85 17.19
CA LEU A 140 10.33 -11.58 17.60
C LEU A 140 10.72 -12.75 16.66
N TYR A 141 10.28 -12.76 15.41
CA TYR A 141 10.78 -13.75 14.44
C TYR A 141 12.29 -13.53 14.18
N PRO A 142 13.17 -14.54 14.24
CA PRO A 142 12.91 -15.99 14.20
C PRO A 142 12.75 -16.69 15.56
N GLU A 143 12.90 -16.00 16.69
CA GLU A 143 12.77 -16.61 18.03
C GLU A 143 11.34 -17.11 18.31
N CYS A 144 10.34 -16.48 17.69
CA CYS A 144 8.96 -16.93 17.73
C CYS A 144 8.37 -17.05 16.31
N GLU A 145 8.02 -18.27 15.92
CA GLU A 145 7.43 -18.59 14.60
C GLU A 145 5.90 -18.52 14.56
N PHE A 146 5.28 -17.84 15.52
CA PHE A 146 3.82 -17.69 15.53
C PHE A 146 3.35 -16.96 14.25
N THR A 147 2.41 -17.60 13.55
CA THR A 147 1.73 -17.03 12.38
C THR A 147 0.23 -17.37 12.41
N SER A 148 -0.61 -16.43 12.00
CA SER A 148 -2.06 -16.59 11.87
C SER A 148 -2.57 -15.87 10.63
N TRP A 149 -3.56 -16.44 9.95
CA TRP A 149 -4.22 -15.76 8.81
C TRP A 149 -5.28 -14.77 9.26
N ASP A 150 -5.93 -15.05 10.39
CA ASP A 150 -6.96 -14.22 11.00
C ASP A 150 -6.34 -13.40 12.14
N LYS A 151 -6.92 -12.22 12.40
CA LYS A 151 -6.38 -11.24 13.35
C LYS A 151 -6.61 -11.72 14.79
N PRO A 152 -5.57 -11.95 15.61
CA PRO A 152 -5.77 -12.27 17.02
C PRO A 152 -6.31 -11.05 17.78
N ILE A 153 -7.17 -11.25 18.77
CA ILE A 153 -7.79 -10.15 19.56
C ILE A 153 -7.15 -9.93 20.95
N GLY A 154 -6.12 -10.71 21.29
CA GLY A 154 -5.40 -10.58 22.57
C GLY A 154 -6.19 -11.05 23.79
N ARG A 155 -7.25 -11.81 23.58
CA ARG A 155 -8.01 -12.50 24.63
C ARG A 155 -7.95 -14.01 24.41
N ASP A 156 -7.90 -14.73 25.53
CA ASP A 156 -7.96 -16.19 25.55
C ASP A 156 -9.42 -16.65 25.64
N CYS A 157 -9.69 -17.80 25.04
CA CYS A 157 -11.02 -18.38 24.98
C CYS A 157 -11.42 -18.91 26.36
N PRO A 158 -12.58 -18.52 26.91
CA PRO A 158 -13.01 -18.95 28.25
C PRO A 158 -13.33 -20.46 28.36
N LYS A 159 -13.36 -21.19 27.24
CA LYS A 159 -13.62 -22.64 27.21
C LYS A 159 -12.36 -23.50 27.12
N CYS A 160 -11.28 -22.99 26.53
CA CYS A 160 -10.12 -23.82 26.18
C CYS A 160 -8.77 -23.10 26.29
N ASP A 161 -8.75 -21.89 26.86
CA ASP A 161 -7.55 -21.04 27.06
C ASP A 161 -6.72 -20.79 25.79
N HIS A 162 -7.32 -20.98 24.61
CA HIS A 162 -6.68 -20.72 23.32
C HIS A 162 -6.99 -19.31 22.83
N TYR A 163 -6.09 -18.70 22.07
CA TYR A 163 -6.29 -17.33 21.60
C TYR A 163 -7.49 -17.20 20.65
N LEU A 164 -8.21 -16.11 20.79
CA LEU A 164 -9.35 -15.77 19.94
C LEU A 164 -8.90 -15.00 18.69
N ILE A 165 -9.65 -15.21 17.59
CA ILE A 165 -9.42 -14.57 16.29
C ILE A 165 -10.66 -13.79 15.83
N GLU A 166 -10.43 -12.68 15.16
CA GLU A 166 -11.44 -11.86 14.48
C GLU A 166 -11.64 -12.42 13.06
N LYS A 167 -12.84 -12.92 12.77
CA LYS A 167 -13.23 -13.41 11.44
C LYS A 167 -14.20 -12.43 10.79
N ARG A 168 -13.81 -11.89 9.64
CA ARG A 168 -14.65 -11.00 8.84
C ARG A 168 -15.45 -11.79 7.82
N THR A 169 -16.77 -11.74 7.92
CA THR A 169 -17.71 -12.26 6.93
C THR A 169 -18.35 -11.10 6.16
N ARG A 170 -18.95 -11.34 4.99
CA ARG A 170 -19.58 -10.32 4.13
C ARG A 170 -20.52 -9.32 4.84
N SER A 171 -21.11 -9.67 6.00
CA SER A 171 -22.04 -8.80 6.72
C SER A 171 -21.72 -8.52 8.19
N LYS A 172 -20.78 -9.25 8.81
CA LYS A 172 -20.50 -9.15 10.26
C LYS A 172 -19.07 -9.52 10.59
N VAL A 173 -18.54 -8.91 11.64
CA VAL A 173 -17.29 -9.31 12.30
C VAL A 173 -17.65 -10.20 13.47
N GLN A 174 -17.06 -11.40 13.51
CA GLN A 174 -17.33 -12.39 14.55
C GLN A 174 -16.01 -12.84 15.17
N VAL A 175 -15.95 -12.87 16.49
CA VAL A 175 -14.83 -13.43 17.25
C VAL A 175 -15.04 -14.93 17.36
N LYS A 176 -14.06 -15.72 16.94
CA LYS A 176 -14.11 -17.18 17.00
C LYS A 176 -12.85 -17.73 17.67
N CYS A 177 -12.99 -18.84 18.38
CA CYS A 177 -11.84 -19.63 18.79
C CYS A 177 -11.38 -20.57 17.67
N SER A 178 -10.08 -20.61 17.40
CA SER A 178 -9.50 -21.53 16.41
C SER A 178 -9.57 -23.00 16.83
N ASN A 179 -9.70 -23.28 18.14
CA ASN A 179 -9.61 -24.63 18.70
C ASN A 179 -10.94 -25.21 19.20
N CYS A 180 -11.98 -24.38 19.43
CA CYS A 180 -13.27 -24.86 19.91
C CYS A 180 -14.45 -24.10 19.27
N ASP A 181 -15.67 -24.55 19.55
CA ASP A 181 -16.91 -23.97 19.03
C ASP A 181 -17.33 -22.66 19.74
N TYR A 182 -16.36 -21.90 20.27
CA TYR A 182 -16.63 -20.60 20.86
C TYR A 182 -16.75 -19.53 19.77
N THR A 183 -17.87 -18.82 19.77
CA THR A 183 -18.14 -17.70 18.87
C THR A 183 -18.84 -16.59 19.63
N GLU A 184 -18.39 -15.36 19.43
CA GLU A 184 -19.03 -14.14 19.93
C GLU A 184 -19.20 -13.18 18.74
N ASP A 185 -20.34 -12.50 18.66
CA ASP A 185 -20.51 -11.41 17.71
C ASP A 185 -19.88 -10.13 18.32
N GLU A 186 -19.06 -9.41 17.53
CA GLU A 186 -18.63 -8.06 17.92
C GLU A 186 -19.86 -7.14 17.80
N GLN A 187 -20.17 -6.40 18.88
CA GLN A 187 -21.24 -5.39 18.92
C GLN A 187 -20.95 -4.21 18.00
#